data_AF-A0A7K1JK24-F1
#
_entry.id   AF-A0A7K1JK24-F1
#
_cell.length_a   1.000
_cell.length_b   1.000
_cell.length_c   1.000
_cell.angle_alpha   90.00
_cell.angle_beta   90.00
_cell.angle_gamma   90.00
#
_symmetry.space_group_name_H-M   'P 1'
#
loop_
_entity.id
_entity.type
_entity.pdbx_description
1 polymer ?
#
loop_
_entity_poly.entity_id
_entity_poly.type
_entity_poly.pdbx_seq_one_letter_code
_entity_poly.pdbx_strand_id
1 'polypeptide(L)'
;MYVSKLKLWIVGILTAITFTGLGTGVAAADQWRMFDARDDLQNAKNALQAAEPDKGGHRVNAINLVQQAIDQVNWGIQAGR
;
A
#
# COMPACT_ATOMS: atom_id res chain seq x y z
N MET A 1 -10.79 -43.79 -33.81
CA MET A 1 -9.49 -43.10 -33.64
C MET A 1 -8.80 -43.67 -32.40
N TYR A 2 -7.76 -44.49 -32.56
CA TYR A 2 -6.94 -44.94 -31.43
C TYR A 2 -5.84 -43.92 -31.19
N VAL A 3 -5.99 -43.10 -30.17
CA VAL A 3 -4.95 -42.16 -29.75
C VAL A 3 -3.95 -42.93 -28.90
N SER A 4 -2.67 -42.92 -29.27
CA SER A 4 -1.60 -43.61 -28.54
C SER A 4 -1.50 -43.06 -27.11
N LYS A 5 -1.39 -43.95 -26.11
CA LYS A 5 -1.21 -43.59 -24.70
C LYS A 5 -0.04 -42.61 -24.51
N LEU A 6 1.01 -42.74 -25.32
CA LEU A 6 2.17 -41.84 -25.32
C LEU A 6 1.80 -40.38 -25.68
N LYS A 7 0.84 -40.17 -26.59
CA LYS A 7 0.35 -38.83 -26.96
C LYS A 7 -0.49 -38.21 -25.85
N LEU A 8 -1.23 -39.02 -25.09
CA LEU A 8 -1.97 -38.57 -23.90
C LEU A 8 -1.01 -38.11 -22.79
N TRP A 9 0.11 -38.81 -22.58
CA TRP A 9 1.12 -38.40 -21.59
C TRP A 9 1.83 -37.09 -21.95
N ILE A 10 2.18 -36.89 -23.22
CA ILE A 10 2.84 -35.65 -23.68
C ILE A 10 1.92 -34.43 -23.53
N VAL A 11 0.63 -34.58 -23.86
CA VAL A 11 -0.36 -33.50 -23.70
C VAL A 11 -0.60 -33.16 -22.23
N GLY A 12 -0.67 -34.17 -21.35
CA GLY A 12 -0.85 -33.97 -19.91
C GLY A 12 0.33 -33.27 -19.23
N ILE A 13 1.56 -33.53 -19.67
CA ILE A 13 2.76 -32.85 -19.15
C ILE A 13 2.85 -31.41 -19.68
N LEU A 14 2.47 -31.16 -20.94
CA LEU A 14 2.48 -29.80 -21.51
C LEU A 14 1.43 -28.86 -20.88
N THR A 15 0.31 -29.39 -20.37
CA THR A 15 -0.73 -28.58 -19.71
C THR A 15 -0.40 -28.24 -18.24
N ALA A 16 0.49 -29.00 -17.59
CA ALA A 16 0.86 -28.73 -16.20
C ALA A 16 1.87 -27.58 -16.05
N ILE A 17 2.63 -27.25 -17.10
CA ILE A 17 3.67 -26.20 -17.05
C ILE A 17 3.06 -24.79 -17.17
N THR A 18 1.84 -24.64 -17.68
CA THR A 18 1.22 -23.33 -17.90
C THR A 18 0.51 -22.74 -16.67
N PHE A 19 0.33 -23.50 -15.59
CA PHE A 19 -0.49 -23.06 -14.44
C PHE A 19 0.29 -22.48 -13.26
N THR A 20 1.62 -22.43 -13.33
CA THR A 20 2.49 -22.00 -12.20
C THR A 20 2.84 -20.51 -12.22
N GLY A 21 2.30 -19.72 -13.15
CA GLY A 21 2.80 -18.36 -13.45
C GLY A 21 2.02 -17.16 -12.88
N LEU A 22 0.84 -17.33 -12.29
CA LEU A 22 -0.08 -16.20 -12.01
C LEU A 22 -0.17 -15.76 -10.54
N GLY A 23 0.74 -16.22 -9.66
CA GLY A 23 0.56 -16.12 -8.22
C GLY A 23 1.31 -15.01 -7.46
N THR A 24 2.27 -14.29 -8.06
CA THR A 24 3.24 -13.50 -7.27
C THR A 24 3.25 -11.99 -7.51
N GLY A 25 2.36 -11.46 -8.36
CA GLY A 25 2.43 -10.06 -8.82
C GLY A 25 1.82 -8.98 -7.92
N VAL A 26 1.07 -9.32 -6.87
CA VAL A 26 0.23 -8.34 -6.14
C VAL A 26 0.79 -7.87 -4.79
N ALA A 27 1.87 -8.46 -4.27
CA ALA A 27 2.39 -8.09 -2.96
C ALA A 27 3.16 -6.75 -2.94
N ALA A 28 3.58 -6.22 -4.10
CA ALA A 28 4.41 -5.01 -4.17
C ALA A 28 3.63 -3.69 -4.30
N ALA A 29 2.32 -3.74 -4.55
CA ALA A 29 1.51 -2.55 -4.86
C ALA A 29 0.87 -1.87 -3.63
N ASP A 30 0.81 -2.53 -2.48
CA ASP A 30 0.09 -2.02 -1.29
C ASP A 30 0.95 -1.14 -0.35
N GLN A 31 2.26 -1.05 -0.55
CA GLN A 31 3.16 -0.50 0.49
C GLN A 31 3.41 1.02 0.43
N TRP A 32 2.78 1.76 -0.51
CA TRP A 32 3.13 3.19 -0.72
C TRP A 32 2.16 4.20 -0.10
N ARG A 33 0.91 3.80 0.20
CA ARG A 33 -0.11 4.74 0.70
C ARG A 33 0.22 5.39 2.04
N MET A 34 1.04 4.74 2.87
CA MET A 34 1.46 5.33 4.15
C MET A 34 2.43 6.51 3.94
N PHE A 35 3.27 6.46 2.91
CA PHE A 35 4.14 7.58 2.56
C PHE A 35 3.33 8.77 2.04
N ASP A 36 2.36 8.52 1.16
CA ASP A 36 1.45 9.56 0.66
C ASP A 36 0.67 10.22 1.80
N ALA A 37 0.11 9.41 2.72
CA ALA A 37 -0.62 9.92 3.88
C ALA A 37 0.25 10.80 4.79
N ARG A 38 1.52 10.44 4.99
CA ARG A 38 2.46 11.27 5.76
C ARG A 38 2.67 12.62 5.08
N ASP A 39 2.86 12.62 3.77
CA ASP A 39 3.13 13.84 3.00
C ASP A 39 1.89 14.77 2.99
N ASP A 40 0.68 14.22 2.86
CA ASP A 40 -0.58 14.96 3.00
C ASP A 40 -0.74 15.58 4.40
N LEU A 41 -0.41 14.84 5.45
CA LEU A 41 -0.45 15.34 6.83
C LEU A 41 0.56 16.47 7.06
N GLN A 42 1.76 16.38 6.47
CA GLN A 42 2.76 17.46 6.53
C GLN A 42 2.24 18.72 5.83
N ASN A 43 1.60 18.57 4.66
CA ASN A 43 0.98 19.68 3.95
C ASN A 43 -0.14 20.33 4.78
N ALA A 44 -1.00 19.52 5.40
CA ALA A 44 -2.06 20.01 6.29
C ALA A 44 -1.48 20.77 7.49
N LYS A 45 -0.42 20.25 8.12
CA LYS A 45 0.28 20.94 9.22
C LYS A 45 0.80 22.30 8.79
N ASN A 46 1.45 22.38 7.63
CA ASN A 46 1.99 23.63 7.10
C ASN A 46 0.87 24.66 6.85
N ALA A 47 -0.25 24.23 6.27
CA ALA A 47 -1.42 25.10 6.05
C ALA A 47 -2.01 25.63 7.38
N LEU A 48 -2.11 24.77 8.41
CA LEU A 48 -2.58 25.18 9.74
C LEU A 48 -1.60 26.13 10.44
N GLN A 49 -0.31 25.97 10.23
CA GLN A 49 0.70 26.89 10.78
C GLN A 49 0.65 28.27 10.12
N ALA A 50 0.36 28.31 8.81
CA ALA A 50 0.19 29.55 8.06
C ALA A 50 -1.13 30.28 8.34
N ALA A 51 -2.14 29.59 8.88
CA ALA A 51 -3.42 30.22 9.24
C ALA A 51 -3.24 31.18 10.44
N GLU A 52 -3.56 32.46 10.27
CA GLU A 52 -3.39 33.48 11.32
C GLU A 52 -4.37 33.32 12.50
N PRO A 53 -5.69 33.13 12.30
CA PRO A 53 -6.61 33.09 13.44
C PRO A 53 -6.64 31.67 14.03
N ASP A 54 -6.45 31.56 15.35
CA ASP A 54 -6.57 30.28 16.07
C ASP A 54 -8.01 29.73 16.11
N LYS A 55 -9.01 30.55 15.73
CA LYS A 55 -10.45 30.22 15.66
C LYS A 55 -10.92 29.46 16.91
N GLY A 56 -10.77 30.07 18.09
CA GLY A 56 -11.20 29.47 19.36
C GLY A 56 -10.31 28.31 19.87
N GLY A 57 -9.04 28.28 19.48
CA GLY A 57 -8.10 27.21 19.85
C GLY A 57 -8.08 26.04 18.88
N HIS A 58 -8.98 26.02 17.90
CA HIS A 58 -9.12 24.90 16.97
C HIS A 58 -7.90 24.73 16.06
N ARG A 59 -7.22 25.81 15.67
CA ARG A 59 -6.01 25.72 14.82
C ARG A 59 -4.88 25.01 15.57
N VAL A 60 -4.59 25.43 16.80
CA VAL A 60 -3.55 24.79 17.63
C VAL A 60 -3.92 23.34 17.94
N ASN A 61 -5.18 23.06 18.27
CA ASN A 61 -5.65 21.70 18.50
C ASN A 61 -5.50 20.82 17.25
N ALA A 62 -5.82 21.35 16.06
CA ALA A 62 -5.65 20.64 14.80
C ALA A 62 -4.18 20.33 14.51
N ILE A 63 -3.26 21.28 14.75
CA ILE A 63 -1.82 21.04 14.60
C ILE A 63 -1.35 19.89 15.48
N ASN A 64 -1.81 19.84 16.73
CA ASN A 64 -1.45 18.77 17.67
C ASN A 64 -1.97 17.40 17.21
N LEU A 65 -3.20 17.34 16.70
CA LEU A 65 -3.78 16.09 16.17
C LEU A 65 -3.05 15.62 14.90
N VAL A 66 -2.74 16.55 13.99
CA VAL A 66 -1.97 16.22 12.77
C VAL A 66 -0.59 15.70 13.13
N GLN A 67 0.09 16.28 14.13
CA GLN A 67 1.38 15.77 14.59
C GLN A 67 1.27 14.34 15.12
N GLN A 68 0.28 14.05 15.96
CA GLN A 68 0.06 12.69 16.46
C GLN A 68 -0.22 11.69 15.32
N ALA A 69 -0.98 12.11 14.30
CA ALA A 69 -1.23 11.28 13.12
C ALA A 69 0.07 11.01 12.33
N ILE A 70 0.92 12.01 12.13
CA ILE A 70 2.24 11.84 11.49
C ILE A 70 3.08 10.81 12.24
N ASP A 71 3.08 10.87 13.57
CA ASP A 71 3.86 9.95 14.40
C ASP A 71 3.37 8.50 14.23
N GLN A 72 2.05 8.27 14.24
CA GLN A 72 1.46 6.94 13.99
C GLN A 72 1.77 6.40 12.60
N VAL A 73 1.70 7.26 11.56
CA VAL A 73 2.01 6.87 10.19
C VAL A 73 3.50 6.48 10.08
N ASN A 74 4.40 7.24 10.70
CA ASN A 74 5.82 6.89 10.74
C ASN A 74 6.07 5.56 11.44
N TRP A 75 5.36 5.28 12.54
CA TRP A 75 5.44 3.97 13.21
C TRP A 75 4.92 2.83 12.34
N GLY A 76 3.82 3.01 11.62
CA GLY A 76 3.32 2.01 10.69
C GLY A 76 4.28 1.74 9.51
N ILE A 77 4.88 2.81 8.95
CA ILE A 77 5.94 2.68 7.94
C ILE A 77 7.12 1.87 8.51
N GLN A 78 7.54 2.16 9.74
CA GLN A 78 8.66 1.46 10.37
C GLN A 78 8.34 0.00 10.71
N ALA A 79 7.12 -0.29 11.15
CA ALA A 79 6.67 -1.64 11.46
C ALA A 79 6.50 -2.52 10.21
N GLY A 80 6.23 -1.90 9.06
CA GLY A 80 6.15 -2.58 7.77
C GLY A 80 7.47 -2.77 7.04
N ARG A 81 8.62 -2.41 7.65
CA ARG A 81 9.98 -2.67 7.13
C ARG A 81 10.53 -3.99 7.66
#